data_AF-A0AAW2M1C3-F1
#
_entry.id   AF-A0AAW2M1C3-F1
#
_cell.length_a   1.000
_cell.length_b   1.000
_cell.length_c   1.000
_cell.angle_alpha   90.00
_cell.angle_beta   90.00
_cell.angle_gamma   90.00
#
_symmetry.space_group_name_H-M   'P 1'
#
loop_
_entity.id
_entity.type
_entity.pdbx_description
1 polymer ?
#
loop_
_entity_poly.entity_id
_entity_poly.type
_entity_poly.pdbx_seq_one_letter_code
_entity_poly.pdbx_strand_id
1 'polypeptide(L)'
;MMPLLQGNSVMRILSVAAFAVSGYASSEGRHCKPFNPLLGETYEADYPEKGIRFFSEKVSHHPTVIACHCEGKGWKFWCDTNLKSKFWGRSIQLDPVGTLNLEFDDGEIFQWSKVTTSIYNLILGNIYCDHHGTMHIQGNREYSCKLKFKEQSILDRNPHQVHGFVEDATGNKVSKLFGKWDDSMYFINGDGTGNGKGKSEASLLWKRNKPSPNPTRYNLTSFAITLNELTPGLKEKLPPTDSRLRPDQRYLENGEYDKANAEKLRLEMRQRMMAKEPSIMWVDTGKPDSKQIGMAAQIFLKTERWTAINIHSLSACQSGSSFDLSRI
;
A
#
# COMPACT_ATOMS: atom_id res chain seq x y z
N MET A 1 7.36 10.36 -17.93
CA MET A 1 7.75 11.65 -18.52
C MET A 1 8.53 12.46 -17.48
N MET A 2 9.53 11.84 -16.86
CA MET A 2 10.19 12.39 -15.67
C MET A 2 11.05 13.66 -15.79
N PRO A 3 11.40 14.18 -16.99
CA PRO A 3 11.96 15.54 -17.07
C PRO A 3 11.02 16.65 -16.53
N LEU A 4 9.73 16.37 -16.27
CA LEU A 4 8.73 17.38 -15.88
C LEU A 4 8.55 17.63 -14.38
N LEU A 5 9.10 16.80 -13.48
CA LEU A 5 9.06 17.03 -12.02
C LEU A 5 10.37 17.55 -11.43
N GLN A 6 11.32 17.90 -12.31
CA GLN A 6 12.57 18.56 -11.95
C GLN A 6 12.31 20.08 -11.87
N GLY A 7 12.25 20.62 -10.65
CA GLY A 7 12.09 22.07 -10.41
C GLY A 7 10.70 22.57 -9.96
N ASN A 8 9.72 21.69 -9.72
CA ASN A 8 8.44 22.08 -9.08
C ASN A 8 8.15 21.22 -7.84
N SER A 9 8.72 21.65 -6.71
CA SER A 9 8.63 20.98 -5.40
C SER A 9 7.19 20.93 -4.86
N VAL A 10 6.35 21.95 -5.14
CA VAL A 10 4.92 21.96 -4.76
C VAL A 10 4.14 20.87 -5.49
N MET A 11 4.27 20.77 -6.83
CA MET A 11 3.57 19.74 -7.60
C MET A 11 4.04 18.33 -7.25
N ARG A 12 5.31 18.16 -6.88
CA ARG A 12 5.85 16.90 -6.38
C ARG A 12 5.12 16.45 -5.11
N ILE A 13 5.08 17.26 -4.05
CA ILE A 13 4.38 16.86 -2.82
C ILE A 13 2.86 16.70 -3.01
N LEU A 14 2.23 17.48 -3.89
CA LEU A 14 0.82 17.26 -4.28
C LEU A 14 0.61 15.88 -4.92
N SER A 15 1.54 15.44 -5.78
CA SER A 15 1.51 14.10 -6.40
C SER A 15 1.74 13.00 -5.37
N VAL A 16 2.67 13.20 -4.42
CA VAL A 16 2.90 12.26 -3.30
C VAL A 16 1.67 12.16 -2.39
N ALA A 17 1.00 13.28 -2.11
CA ALA A 17 -0.25 13.31 -1.34
C ALA A 17 -1.39 12.55 -2.06
N ALA A 18 -1.52 12.73 -3.38
CA ALA A 18 -2.48 11.97 -4.18
C ALA A 18 -2.15 10.47 -4.21
N PHE A 19 -0.87 10.10 -4.37
CA PHE A 19 -0.40 8.72 -4.30
C PHE A 19 -0.73 8.08 -2.95
N ALA A 20 -0.43 8.75 -1.83
CA ALA A 20 -0.70 8.26 -0.49
C ALA A 20 -2.21 8.03 -0.21
N VAL A 21 -3.08 8.90 -0.72
CA VAL A 21 -4.54 8.72 -0.64
C VAL A 21 -5.03 7.61 -1.57
N SER A 22 -4.46 7.48 -2.77
CA SER A 22 -4.89 6.49 -3.77
C SER A 22 -4.77 5.05 -3.25
N GLY A 23 -3.86 4.77 -2.31
CA GLY A 23 -3.67 3.45 -1.70
C GLY A 23 -4.86 2.92 -0.92
N TYR A 24 -5.85 3.76 -0.62
CA TYR A 24 -7.10 3.37 0.05
C TYR A 24 -8.21 2.99 -0.93
N ALA A 25 -8.22 3.55 -2.15
CA ALA A 25 -9.33 3.43 -3.11
C ALA A 25 -9.73 1.98 -3.49
N SER A 26 -8.81 1.02 -3.31
CA SER A 26 -9.05 -0.39 -3.58
C SER A 26 -9.65 -1.17 -2.41
N SER A 27 -9.85 -0.59 -1.22
CA SER A 27 -10.57 -1.24 -0.11
C SER A 27 -12.08 -1.29 -0.34
N GLU A 28 -12.61 -0.34 -1.11
CA GLU A 28 -14.04 -0.13 -1.27
C GLU A 28 -14.73 -1.35 -1.90
N GLY A 29 -15.74 -1.86 -1.19
CA GLY A 29 -16.45 -3.11 -1.54
C GLY A 29 -15.66 -4.41 -1.35
N ARG A 30 -14.44 -4.41 -0.78
CA ARG A 30 -13.65 -5.62 -0.51
C ARG A 30 -13.83 -6.10 0.93
N HIS A 31 -14.87 -6.89 1.15
CA HIS A 31 -15.28 -7.35 2.49
C HIS A 31 -14.52 -8.61 3.00
N CYS A 32 -13.68 -9.22 2.16
CA CYS A 32 -12.97 -10.46 2.50
C CYS A 32 -11.59 -10.20 3.09
N LYS A 33 -11.26 -10.91 4.18
CA LYS A 33 -9.92 -10.89 4.78
C LYS A 33 -8.91 -11.53 3.80
N PRO A 34 -7.74 -10.92 3.53
CA PRO A 34 -6.66 -11.57 2.79
C PRO A 34 -6.06 -12.74 3.58
N PHE A 35 -5.34 -13.62 2.89
CA PHE A 35 -4.51 -14.62 3.56
C PHE A 35 -3.47 -13.93 4.45
N ASN A 36 -3.22 -14.50 5.63
CA ASN A 36 -2.04 -14.13 6.41
C ASN A 36 -0.85 -14.88 5.79
N PRO A 37 0.20 -14.18 5.30
CA PRO A 37 1.35 -14.86 4.72
C PRO A 37 2.02 -15.80 5.74
N LEU A 38 2.75 -16.80 5.27
CA LEU A 38 3.64 -17.61 6.11
C LEU A 38 4.90 -16.80 6.46
N LEU A 39 5.60 -17.15 7.53
CA LEU A 39 6.91 -16.55 7.87
C LEU A 39 7.91 -16.91 6.76
N GLY A 40 8.59 -15.91 6.20
CA GLY A 40 9.45 -16.09 5.02
C GLY A 40 8.69 -16.32 3.71
N GLU A 41 7.37 -16.13 3.67
CA GLU A 41 6.63 -16.02 2.41
C GLU A 41 7.02 -14.72 1.71
N THR A 42 7.34 -14.80 0.42
CA THR A 42 7.79 -13.70 -0.41
C THR A 42 6.76 -13.39 -1.49
N TYR A 43 6.84 -12.21 -2.08
CA TYR A 43 6.07 -11.90 -3.29
C TYR A 43 6.80 -10.92 -4.19
N GLU A 44 6.87 -11.28 -5.48
CA GLU A 44 7.39 -10.45 -6.58
C GLU A 44 6.42 -10.35 -7.78
N ALA A 45 6.62 -9.48 -8.80
CA ALA A 45 5.77 -9.20 -9.98
C ALA A 45 6.38 -8.07 -10.86
N ASP A 46 7.20 -8.30 -11.89
CA ASP A 46 7.75 -7.17 -12.70
C ASP A 46 6.68 -6.53 -13.62
N TYR A 47 6.63 -5.19 -13.73
CA TYR A 47 5.86 -4.46 -14.75
C TYR A 47 6.77 -3.51 -15.57
N PRO A 48 7.57 -4.03 -16.53
CA PRO A 48 8.54 -3.26 -17.29
C PRO A 48 7.94 -2.12 -18.13
N GLU A 49 6.71 -2.28 -18.60
CA GLU A 49 5.99 -1.29 -19.40
C GLU A 49 5.68 -0.01 -18.61
N LYS A 50 5.50 -0.16 -17.29
CA LYS A 50 5.42 0.97 -16.34
C LYS A 50 6.78 1.34 -15.77
N GLY A 51 7.74 0.42 -15.83
CA GLY A 51 9.07 0.56 -15.24
C GLY A 51 9.00 0.58 -13.73
N ILE A 52 8.25 -0.35 -13.15
CA ILE A 52 8.10 -0.50 -11.70
C ILE A 52 8.44 -1.95 -11.32
N ARG A 53 8.85 -2.07 -10.07
CA ARG A 53 9.60 -3.15 -9.45
C ARG A 53 9.39 -3.03 -7.92
N PHE A 54 9.14 -4.09 -7.15
CA PHE A 54 8.85 -4.14 -5.70
C PHE A 54 8.94 -5.53 -5.09
N PHE A 55 9.81 -5.75 -4.12
CA PHE A 55 9.89 -7.03 -3.41
C PHE A 55 9.14 -6.92 -2.09
N SER A 56 8.52 -8.02 -1.63
CA SER A 56 8.01 -8.09 -0.26
C SER A 56 8.24 -9.45 0.37
N GLU A 57 8.42 -9.45 1.68
CA GLU A 57 8.60 -10.63 2.51
C GLU A 57 7.91 -10.45 3.86
N LYS A 58 7.30 -11.50 4.38
CA LYS A 58 6.87 -11.53 5.78
C LYS A 58 8.05 -11.89 6.69
N VAL A 59 8.72 -10.84 7.16
CA VAL A 59 9.92 -10.91 8.02
C VAL A 59 9.63 -11.21 9.49
N SER A 60 8.38 -11.11 9.95
CA SER A 60 8.01 -11.54 11.31
C SER A 60 6.58 -12.05 11.42
N HIS A 61 6.35 -12.99 12.35
CA HIS A 61 5.03 -13.57 12.61
C HIS A 61 4.33 -12.96 13.84
N HIS A 62 5.06 -12.73 14.92
CA HIS A 62 4.56 -12.19 16.19
C HIS A 62 5.52 -11.14 16.75
N PRO A 63 5.27 -9.83 16.51
CA PRO A 63 4.18 -9.25 15.72
C PRO A 63 4.26 -9.64 14.24
N THR A 64 3.14 -9.59 13.51
CA THR A 64 3.18 -9.79 12.05
C THR A 64 3.77 -8.55 11.40
N VAL A 65 4.92 -8.70 10.75
CA VAL A 65 5.61 -7.63 10.02
C VAL A 65 5.85 -8.08 8.59
N ILE A 66 5.45 -7.24 7.64
CA ILE A 66 5.74 -7.40 6.22
C ILE A 66 6.64 -6.25 5.81
N ALA A 67 7.82 -6.59 5.28
CA ALA A 67 8.74 -5.64 4.68
C ALA A 67 8.46 -5.53 3.17
N CYS A 68 8.64 -4.35 2.62
CA CYS A 68 8.49 -4.06 1.21
C CYS A 68 9.58 -3.11 0.71
N HIS A 69 10.05 -3.34 -0.50
CA HIS A 69 10.89 -2.42 -1.28
C HIS A 69 10.27 -2.25 -2.66
N CYS A 70 10.58 -1.16 -3.36
CA CYS A 70 10.00 -0.77 -4.64
C CYS A 70 10.98 0.14 -5.38
N GLU A 71 11.27 -0.15 -6.64
CA GLU A 71 12.01 0.72 -7.55
C GLU A 71 11.07 1.13 -8.67
N GLY A 72 11.18 2.39 -9.09
CA GLY A 72 10.53 2.89 -10.28
C GLY A 72 11.52 3.68 -11.12
N LYS A 73 11.05 4.20 -12.26
CA LYS A 73 11.79 5.22 -13.00
C LYS A 73 11.92 6.47 -12.13
N GLY A 74 13.14 6.79 -11.69
CA GLY A 74 13.52 8.01 -10.97
C GLY A 74 13.08 8.13 -9.50
N TRP A 75 12.64 7.02 -8.89
CA TRP A 75 12.28 6.94 -7.48
C TRP A 75 12.38 5.52 -6.94
N LYS A 76 12.46 5.39 -5.61
CA LYS A 76 12.32 4.13 -4.88
C LYS A 76 11.43 4.33 -3.65
N PHE A 77 10.66 3.31 -3.30
CA PHE A 77 9.74 3.30 -2.17
C PHE A 77 10.00 2.08 -1.28
N TRP A 78 9.89 2.21 0.03
CA TRP A 78 10.03 1.08 0.94
C TRP A 78 9.24 1.25 2.23
N CYS A 79 8.89 0.14 2.84
CA CYS A 79 8.09 0.08 4.04
C CYS A 79 8.42 -1.15 4.88
N ASP A 80 8.36 -1.01 6.20
CA ASP A 80 8.02 -2.11 7.09
C ASP A 80 6.64 -1.80 7.67
N THR A 81 5.75 -2.80 7.68
CA THR A 81 4.37 -2.60 8.16
C THR A 81 3.90 -3.74 9.06
N ASN A 82 3.30 -3.33 10.17
CA ASN A 82 2.55 -4.16 11.12
C ASN A 82 1.11 -3.63 11.19
N LEU A 83 0.16 -4.48 11.54
CA LEU A 83 -1.25 -4.13 11.64
C LEU A 83 -1.81 -4.53 12.99
N LYS A 84 -2.09 -3.56 13.86
CA LYS A 84 -2.72 -3.80 15.16
C LYS A 84 -4.24 -3.81 14.99
N SER A 85 -4.88 -4.93 15.31
CA SER A 85 -6.34 -5.07 15.27
C SER A 85 -6.95 -4.97 16.67
N LYS A 86 -8.03 -4.18 16.82
CA LYS A 86 -8.88 -4.12 18.02
C LYS A 86 -10.32 -4.47 17.63
N PHE A 87 -10.98 -5.31 18.41
CA PHE A 87 -12.39 -5.66 18.21
C PHE A 87 -13.27 -4.88 19.19
N TRP A 88 -14.27 -4.18 18.66
CA TRP A 88 -15.21 -3.34 19.40
C TRP A 88 -16.65 -3.90 19.35
N GLY A 89 -16.79 -5.23 19.31
CA GLY A 89 -18.07 -5.94 19.30
C GLY A 89 -18.78 -5.92 17.94
N ARG A 90 -19.10 -4.73 17.42
CA ARG A 90 -19.79 -4.56 16.11
C ARG A 90 -18.86 -4.14 14.97
N SER A 91 -17.62 -3.78 15.30
CA SER A 91 -16.59 -3.34 14.35
C SER A 91 -15.20 -3.86 14.72
N ILE A 92 -14.29 -3.85 13.74
CA ILE A 92 -12.86 -4.04 13.94
C ILE A 92 -12.16 -2.74 13.55
N GLN A 93 -11.32 -2.23 14.44
CA GLN A 93 -10.37 -1.17 14.14
C GLN A 93 -9.02 -1.80 13.77
N LEU A 94 -8.43 -1.33 12.68
CA LEU A 94 -7.12 -1.71 12.18
C LEU A 94 -6.24 -0.46 12.19
N ASP A 95 -5.22 -0.47 13.05
CA ASP A 95 -4.23 0.59 13.19
C ASP A 95 -2.91 0.14 12.52
N PRO A 96 -2.56 0.68 11.33
CA PRO A 96 -1.26 0.42 10.71
C PRO A 96 -0.14 1.02 11.54
N VAL A 97 0.97 0.29 11.68
CA VAL A 97 2.18 0.73 12.36
C VAL A 97 3.36 0.49 11.42
N GLY A 98 4.13 1.56 11.15
CA GLY A 98 5.23 1.54 10.19
C GLY A 98 5.25 2.84 9.39
N THR A 99 6.40 3.12 8.76
CA THR A 99 6.60 4.31 7.93
C THR A 99 6.72 3.89 6.48
N LEU A 100 5.95 4.53 5.60
CA LEU A 100 6.10 4.46 4.16
C LEU A 100 7.10 5.53 3.75
N ASN A 101 8.09 5.16 2.95
CA ASN A 101 9.16 6.04 2.49
C ASN A 101 9.13 6.08 0.96
N LEU A 102 9.29 7.26 0.38
CA LEU A 102 9.47 7.47 -1.06
C LEU A 102 10.65 8.42 -1.25
N GLU A 103 11.69 7.97 -1.94
CA GLU A 103 12.88 8.76 -2.27
C GLU A 103 12.99 8.92 -3.78
N PHE A 104 13.23 10.14 -4.25
CA PHE A 104 13.52 10.47 -5.65
C PHE A 104 15.03 10.44 -5.92
N ASP A 105 15.44 10.25 -7.17
CA ASP A 105 16.86 10.19 -7.56
C ASP A 105 17.69 11.43 -7.19
N ASP A 106 17.04 12.59 -6.99
CA ASP A 106 17.69 13.81 -6.52
C ASP A 106 17.91 13.86 -4.99
N GLY A 107 17.52 12.82 -4.25
CA GLY A 107 17.67 12.70 -2.79
C GLY A 107 16.53 13.33 -1.97
N GLU A 108 15.44 13.77 -2.61
CA GLU A 108 14.22 14.15 -1.86
C GLU A 108 13.52 12.92 -1.31
N ILE A 109 13.19 12.94 -0.03
CA ILE A 109 12.52 11.85 0.68
C ILE A 109 11.21 12.39 1.26
N PHE A 110 10.12 11.68 1.02
CA PHE A 110 8.84 11.85 1.70
C PHE A 110 8.52 10.63 2.56
N GLN A 111 8.07 10.89 3.79
CA GLN A 111 7.71 9.86 4.76
C GLN A 111 6.30 10.08 5.29
N TRP A 112 5.52 9.00 5.43
CA TRP A 112 4.19 9.07 6.05
C TRP A 112 3.76 7.73 6.67
N SER A 113 2.80 7.79 7.59
CA SER A 113 2.10 6.61 8.10
C SER A 113 0.69 6.52 7.53
N LYS A 114 0.18 5.29 7.37
CA LYS A 114 -1.22 5.07 7.00
C LYS A 114 -2.16 5.42 8.18
N VAL A 115 -3.30 6.04 7.88
CA VAL A 115 -4.39 6.30 8.83
C VAL A 115 -5.14 5.02 9.22
N THR A 116 -5.87 5.09 10.33
CA THR A 116 -6.70 4.00 10.87
C THR A 116 -7.80 3.59 9.88
N THR A 117 -8.11 2.30 9.88
CA THR A 117 -9.19 1.71 9.09
C THR A 117 -10.20 1.04 10.02
N SER A 118 -11.48 1.36 9.87
CA SER A 118 -12.57 0.73 10.63
C SER A 118 -13.42 -0.13 9.71
N ILE A 119 -13.67 -1.39 10.10
CA ILE A 119 -14.60 -2.31 9.44
C ILE A 119 -15.85 -2.42 10.31
N TYR A 120 -17.00 -2.01 9.78
CA TYR A 120 -18.27 -1.94 10.51
C TYR A 120 -19.24 -3.07 10.13
N ASN A 121 -20.37 -3.15 10.85
CA ASN A 121 -21.50 -4.05 10.57
C ASN A 121 -21.16 -5.55 10.53
N LEU A 122 -20.22 -6.00 11.37
CA LEU A 122 -19.77 -7.40 11.40
C LEU A 122 -20.84 -8.43 11.85
N ILE A 123 -21.95 -7.96 12.42
CA ILE A 123 -23.04 -8.80 12.94
C ILE A 123 -24.35 -8.60 12.15
N LEU A 124 -24.65 -7.37 11.74
CA LEU A 124 -25.93 -7.02 11.11
C LEU A 124 -25.75 -5.83 10.15
N GLY A 125 -26.35 -5.95 8.97
CA GLY A 125 -26.21 -4.99 7.87
C GLY A 125 -25.07 -5.35 6.91
N ASN A 126 -24.89 -4.54 5.87
CA ASN A 126 -23.77 -4.72 4.95
C ASN A 126 -22.46 -4.29 5.63
N ILE A 127 -21.46 -5.16 5.62
CA ILE A 127 -20.09 -4.84 6.05
C ILE A 127 -19.56 -3.71 5.16
N TYR A 128 -18.93 -2.71 5.75
CA TYR A 128 -18.23 -1.66 5.01
C TYR A 128 -16.95 -1.25 5.73
N CYS A 129 -16.09 -0.53 5.01
CA CYS A 129 -14.77 -0.09 5.45
C CYS A 129 -14.73 1.44 5.35
N ASP A 130 -14.30 2.12 6.40
CA ASP A 130 -13.99 3.56 6.36
C ASP A 130 -12.55 3.81 6.85
N HIS A 131 -11.98 4.92 6.41
CA HIS A 131 -10.62 5.34 6.70
C HIS A 131 -10.65 6.72 7.33
N HIS A 132 -10.05 6.87 8.52
CA HIS A 132 -10.17 8.08 9.32
C HIS A 132 -8.90 8.39 10.11
N GLY A 133 -8.75 9.66 10.49
CA GLY A 133 -7.59 10.19 11.20
C GLY A 133 -6.85 11.25 10.40
N THR A 134 -5.61 11.54 10.78
CA THR A 134 -4.77 12.52 10.09
C THR A 134 -3.50 11.86 9.58
N MET A 135 -3.29 11.91 8.26
CA MET A 135 -2.03 11.56 7.63
C MET A 135 -1.11 12.79 7.63
N HIS A 136 0.13 12.57 8.03
CA HIS A 136 1.21 13.55 7.95
C HIS A 136 2.23 13.02 6.95
N ILE A 137 2.47 13.78 5.89
CA ILE A 137 3.49 13.53 4.87
C ILE A 137 4.60 14.55 5.09
N GLN A 138 5.76 14.08 5.51
CA GLN A 138 6.91 14.92 5.83
C GLN A 138 7.96 14.76 4.74
N GLY A 139 8.32 15.87 4.08
CA GLY A 139 9.47 15.94 3.18
C GLY A 139 10.76 16.26 3.95
N ASN A 140 11.92 15.91 3.40
CA ASN A 140 13.23 16.35 3.90
C ASN A 140 13.69 17.72 3.33
N ARG A 141 12.82 18.42 2.59
CA ARG A 141 13.07 19.74 1.96
C ARG A 141 12.02 20.77 2.39
N GLU A 142 11.45 21.50 1.42
CA GLU A 142 10.69 22.75 1.62
C GLU A 142 9.26 22.55 2.13
N TYR A 143 8.66 21.38 1.88
CA TYR A 143 7.22 21.16 2.05
C TYR A 143 6.86 19.94 2.88
N SER A 144 5.75 20.06 3.60
CA SER A 144 5.02 18.97 4.23
C SER A 144 3.54 19.02 3.84
N CYS A 145 2.79 17.94 4.06
CA CYS A 145 1.36 17.89 3.78
C CYS A 145 0.60 17.20 4.92
N LYS A 146 -0.52 17.80 5.33
CA LYS A 146 -1.38 17.28 6.39
C LYS A 146 -2.77 17.03 5.82
N LEU A 147 -3.17 15.76 5.74
CA LEU A 147 -4.46 15.31 5.20
C LEU A 147 -5.33 14.71 6.29
N LYS A 148 -6.50 15.29 6.53
CA LYS A 148 -7.52 14.75 7.41
C LYS A 148 -8.51 13.89 6.61
N PHE A 149 -8.53 12.61 6.94
CA PHE A 149 -9.56 11.67 6.54
C PHE A 149 -10.73 11.82 7.51
N LYS A 150 -11.89 12.27 7.02
CA LYS A 150 -13.04 12.56 7.86
C LYS A 150 -13.74 11.27 8.25
N GLU A 151 -13.70 10.94 9.55
CA GLU A 151 -14.50 9.88 10.15
C GLU A 151 -15.99 10.06 9.83
N GLN A 152 -16.63 8.99 9.33
CA GLN A 152 -18.03 9.01 8.95
C GLN A 152 -18.97 9.10 10.17
N SER A 153 -19.77 10.16 10.24
CA SER A 153 -20.93 10.22 11.15
C SER A 153 -22.18 9.62 10.51
N ILE A 154 -23.11 9.10 11.33
CA ILE A 154 -24.43 8.61 10.89
C ILE A 154 -25.22 9.70 10.12
N LEU A 155 -24.96 10.98 10.42
CA LEU A 155 -25.60 12.13 9.78
C LEU A 155 -24.92 12.59 8.47
N ASP A 156 -23.76 12.02 8.12
CA ASP A 156 -22.98 12.48 6.97
C ASP A 156 -23.54 12.00 5.63
N ARG A 157 -24.20 12.92 4.91
CA ARG A 157 -24.69 12.70 3.53
C ARG A 157 -23.59 12.67 2.47
N ASN A 158 -22.33 12.89 2.85
CA ASN A 158 -21.19 12.90 1.93
C ASN A 158 -19.97 12.23 2.61
N PRO A 159 -19.87 10.89 2.55
CA PRO A 159 -18.81 10.13 3.23
C PRO A 159 -17.47 10.21 2.50
N HIS A 160 -16.46 9.54 3.08
CA HIS A 160 -15.13 9.26 2.51
C HIS A 160 -14.26 10.51 2.23
N GLN A 161 -14.60 11.66 2.81
CA GLN A 161 -13.93 12.93 2.53
C GLN A 161 -12.48 12.95 3.02
N VAL A 162 -11.58 13.42 2.15
CA VAL A 162 -10.21 13.78 2.52
C VAL A 162 -10.03 15.27 2.24
N HIS A 163 -9.43 16.01 3.17
CA HIS A 163 -9.11 17.42 3.00
C HIS A 163 -7.84 17.78 3.76
N GLY A 164 -7.10 18.78 3.29
CA GLY A 164 -5.83 19.14 3.90
C GLY A 164 -5.10 20.26 3.18
N PHE A 165 -3.84 20.46 3.56
CA PHE A 165 -2.99 21.50 2.99
C PHE A 165 -1.57 20.97 2.77
N VAL A 166 -0.91 21.52 1.76
CA VAL A 166 0.56 21.58 1.70
C VAL A 166 0.99 22.81 2.49
N GLU A 167 1.98 22.63 3.36
CA GLU A 167 2.55 23.68 4.22
C GLU A 167 4.05 23.81 3.91
N ASP A 168 4.54 25.04 3.79
CA ASP A 168 5.98 25.33 3.65
C ASP A 168 6.74 25.15 4.98
N ALA A 169 8.06 25.28 4.93
CA ALA A 169 8.94 25.17 6.11
C ALA A 169 8.65 26.18 7.24
N THR A 170 7.86 27.23 6.97
CA THR A 170 7.40 28.20 7.98
C THR A 170 5.96 27.97 8.44
N GLY A 171 5.26 27.00 7.84
CA GLY A 171 3.87 26.65 8.14
C GLY A 171 2.81 27.38 7.29
N ASN A 172 3.20 28.14 6.25
CA ASN A 172 2.21 28.77 5.38
C ASN A 172 1.56 27.74 4.45
N LYS A 173 0.25 27.87 4.25
CA LYS A 173 -0.53 26.97 3.39
C LYS A 173 -0.36 27.37 1.92
N VAL A 174 0.47 26.63 1.20
CA VAL A 174 0.77 26.90 -0.22
C VAL A 174 -0.21 26.25 -1.19
N SER A 175 -0.95 25.22 -0.77
CA SER A 175 -2.00 24.59 -1.57
C SER A 175 -3.01 23.87 -0.68
N LYS A 176 -4.28 23.90 -1.07
CA LYS A 176 -5.37 23.18 -0.41
C LYS A 176 -5.70 21.92 -1.20
N LEU A 177 -5.69 20.76 -0.55
CA LEU A 177 -6.17 19.50 -1.13
C LEU A 177 -7.58 19.16 -0.61
N PHE A 178 -8.40 18.58 -1.47
CA PHE A 178 -9.70 18.02 -1.07
C PHE A 178 -10.18 16.96 -2.06
N GLY A 179 -11.06 16.07 -1.60
CA GLY A 179 -11.60 15.00 -2.42
C GLY A 179 -12.24 13.90 -1.59
N LYS A 180 -12.23 12.68 -2.14
CA LYS A 180 -12.58 11.45 -1.44
C LYS A 180 -11.61 10.33 -1.75
N TRP A 181 -11.30 9.50 -0.76
CA TRP A 181 -10.36 8.39 -0.90
C TRP A 181 -10.87 7.28 -1.84
N ASP A 182 -12.18 7.20 -2.07
CA ASP A 182 -12.86 6.21 -2.90
C ASP A 182 -13.17 6.68 -4.33
N ASP A 183 -12.84 7.93 -4.70
CA ASP A 183 -13.24 8.52 -5.98
C ASP A 183 -12.15 9.43 -6.62
N SER A 184 -11.87 10.60 -6.06
CA SER A 184 -10.94 11.59 -6.65
C SER A 184 -10.33 12.57 -5.65
N MET A 185 -9.17 13.11 -5.98
CA MET A 185 -8.45 14.16 -5.26
C MET A 185 -8.15 15.34 -6.16
N TYR A 186 -8.33 16.55 -5.63
CA TYR A 186 -8.09 17.83 -6.29
C TYR A 186 -7.23 18.73 -5.43
N PHE A 187 -6.66 19.77 -6.05
CA PHE A 187 -5.99 20.86 -5.36
C PHE A 187 -6.39 22.25 -5.89
N ILE A 188 -6.15 23.26 -5.07
CA ILE A 188 -6.19 24.69 -5.43
C ILE A 188 -4.91 25.31 -4.87
N ASN A 189 -4.30 26.25 -5.60
CA ASN A 189 -3.16 27.01 -5.11
C ASN A 189 -3.57 27.95 -3.96
N GLY A 190 -2.70 28.12 -2.96
CA GLY A 190 -3.00 28.86 -1.74
C GLY A 190 -3.95 28.13 -0.78
N ASP A 191 -4.49 28.85 0.20
CA ASP A 191 -5.32 28.29 1.28
C ASP A 191 -6.82 28.14 0.92
N GLY A 192 -7.23 28.62 -0.25
CA GLY A 192 -8.61 28.59 -0.73
C GLY A 192 -9.58 29.47 0.06
N THR A 193 -9.11 30.56 0.70
CA THR A 193 -9.96 31.58 1.37
C THR A 193 -10.43 32.70 0.44
N GLY A 194 -9.89 32.79 -0.78
CA GLY A 194 -10.29 33.77 -1.80
C GLY A 194 -11.78 33.70 -2.15
N ASN A 195 -12.47 34.85 -2.04
CA ASN A 195 -13.92 34.99 -2.19
C ASN A 195 -14.50 34.24 -3.42
N GLY A 196 -15.27 33.18 -3.15
CA GLY A 196 -16.23 32.59 -4.11
C GLY A 196 -15.71 31.63 -5.18
N LYS A 197 -14.39 31.49 -5.40
CA LYS A 197 -13.84 30.77 -6.58
C LYS A 197 -13.39 29.33 -6.36
N GLY A 198 -13.35 28.85 -5.12
CA GLY A 198 -12.64 27.62 -4.72
C GLY A 198 -13.06 26.28 -5.33
N LYS A 199 -14.05 26.21 -6.24
CA LYS A 199 -14.37 24.98 -7.01
C LYS A 199 -14.14 25.10 -8.51
N SER A 200 -14.17 26.30 -9.09
CA SER A 200 -13.93 26.51 -10.53
C SER A 200 -12.45 26.48 -10.90
N GLU A 201 -11.56 26.76 -9.95
CA GLU A 201 -10.11 26.75 -10.13
C GLU A 201 -9.45 25.43 -9.64
N ALA A 202 -10.26 24.44 -9.24
CA ALA A 202 -9.77 23.18 -8.70
C ALA A 202 -9.20 22.27 -9.80
N SER A 203 -7.92 21.92 -9.67
CA SER A 203 -7.22 21.02 -10.59
C SER A 203 -7.23 19.58 -10.08
N LEU A 204 -7.48 18.62 -10.97
CA LEU A 204 -7.50 17.20 -10.65
C LEU A 204 -6.07 16.69 -10.41
N LEU A 205 -5.82 16.06 -9.27
CA LEU A 205 -4.59 15.30 -9.02
C LEU A 205 -4.77 13.83 -9.39
N TRP A 206 -5.85 13.19 -8.94
CA TRP A 206 -6.04 11.75 -9.05
C TRP A 206 -7.52 11.37 -9.18
N LYS A 207 -7.81 10.33 -9.97
CA LYS A 207 -9.13 9.75 -10.17
C LYS A 207 -9.05 8.22 -10.18
N ARG A 208 -9.79 7.56 -9.28
CA ARG A 208 -9.95 6.09 -9.23
C ARG A 208 -10.42 5.54 -10.58
N ASN A 209 -9.97 4.35 -10.97
CA ASN A 209 -10.51 3.71 -12.17
C ASN A 209 -11.97 3.34 -11.93
N LYS A 210 -12.75 3.39 -13.00
CA LYS A 210 -14.08 2.79 -13.00
C LYS A 210 -13.95 1.30 -12.62
N PRO A 211 -14.76 0.80 -11.67
CA PRO A 211 -14.85 -0.63 -11.41
C PRO A 211 -15.18 -1.41 -12.69
N SER A 212 -14.84 -2.69 -12.72
CA SER A 212 -15.32 -3.58 -13.79
C SER A 212 -16.85 -3.57 -13.81
N PRO A 213 -17.51 -3.49 -15.00
CA PRO A 213 -18.95 -3.66 -15.09
C PRO A 213 -19.40 -5.06 -14.65
N ASN A 214 -18.49 -6.04 -14.70
CA ASN A 214 -18.66 -7.39 -14.19
C ASN A 214 -17.77 -7.58 -12.96
N PRO A 215 -18.26 -7.31 -11.73
CA PRO A 215 -17.46 -7.46 -10.51
C PRO A 215 -17.17 -8.93 -10.22
N THR A 216 -15.94 -9.23 -9.79
CA THR A 216 -15.58 -10.57 -9.29
C THR A 216 -16.25 -10.85 -7.93
N ARG A 217 -16.34 -12.13 -7.54
CA ARG A 217 -16.84 -12.57 -6.21
C ARG A 217 -16.20 -11.80 -5.04
N TYR A 218 -14.94 -11.38 -5.18
CA TYR A 218 -14.15 -10.71 -4.14
C TYR A 218 -13.96 -9.20 -4.37
N ASN A 219 -14.74 -8.61 -5.30
CA ASN A 219 -14.63 -7.23 -5.77
C ASN A 219 -13.20 -6.75 -6.09
N LEU A 220 -12.40 -7.65 -6.68
CA LEU A 220 -11.04 -7.33 -7.14
C LEU A 220 -11.07 -6.25 -8.23
N THR A 221 -10.13 -5.31 -8.14
CA THR A 221 -9.83 -4.37 -9.24
C THR A 221 -9.12 -5.11 -10.37
N SER A 222 -9.14 -4.57 -11.60
CA SER A 222 -8.41 -5.17 -12.73
C SER A 222 -6.92 -5.39 -12.42
N PHE A 223 -6.30 -4.49 -11.64
CA PHE A 223 -4.92 -4.68 -11.17
C PHE A 223 -4.80 -5.83 -10.16
N ALA A 224 -5.71 -5.91 -9.18
CA ALA A 224 -5.68 -6.96 -8.17
C ALA A 224 -5.86 -8.38 -8.75
N ILE A 225 -6.51 -8.51 -9.92
CA ILE A 225 -6.63 -9.77 -10.67
C ILE A 225 -5.26 -10.24 -11.20
N THR A 226 -4.42 -9.32 -11.71
CA THR A 226 -3.10 -9.67 -12.26
C THR A 226 -2.08 -10.13 -11.20
N LEU A 227 -2.27 -9.76 -9.93
CA LEU A 227 -1.28 -9.99 -8.88
C LEU A 227 -0.93 -11.47 -8.68
N ASN A 228 -1.93 -12.37 -8.75
CA ASN A 228 -1.72 -13.81 -8.51
C ASN A 228 -1.68 -14.65 -9.80
N GLU A 229 -1.56 -14.01 -10.97
CA GLU A 229 -1.42 -14.68 -12.25
C GLU A 229 -0.05 -15.36 -12.37
N LEU A 230 -0.04 -16.62 -12.83
CA LEU A 230 1.16 -17.34 -13.25
C LEU A 230 1.23 -17.34 -14.78
N THR A 231 1.92 -16.35 -15.34
CA THR A 231 2.15 -16.28 -16.79
C THR A 231 3.08 -17.41 -17.25
N PRO A 232 3.03 -17.83 -18.54
CA PRO A 232 3.90 -18.89 -19.04
C PRO A 232 5.40 -18.59 -18.84
N GLY A 233 6.14 -19.52 -18.25
CA GLY A 233 7.57 -19.35 -17.97
C GLY A 233 7.91 -18.50 -16.74
N LEU A 234 6.91 -18.02 -15.97
CA LEU A 234 7.14 -17.32 -14.71
C LEU A 234 7.41 -18.30 -13.56
N LYS A 235 6.65 -19.39 -13.49
CA LYS A 235 6.72 -20.37 -12.39
C LYS A 235 8.13 -20.93 -12.17
N GLU A 236 8.88 -21.10 -13.25
CA GLU A 236 10.23 -21.63 -13.30
C GLU A 236 11.30 -20.64 -12.80
N LYS A 237 10.94 -19.36 -12.66
CA LYS A 237 11.82 -18.26 -12.18
C LYS A 237 11.55 -17.88 -10.72
N LEU A 238 10.32 -18.06 -10.26
CA LEU A 238 9.89 -17.68 -8.92
C LEU A 238 10.65 -18.47 -7.85
N PRO A 239 11.01 -17.85 -6.71
CA PRO A 239 11.47 -18.59 -5.54
C PRO A 239 10.33 -19.49 -5.02
N PRO A 240 10.63 -20.62 -4.35
CA PRO A 240 9.62 -21.54 -3.81
C PRO A 240 8.74 -20.91 -2.71
N THR A 241 9.10 -19.71 -2.24
CA THR A 241 8.39 -18.89 -1.25
C THR A 241 7.41 -17.89 -1.86
N ASP A 242 7.32 -17.72 -3.19
CA ASP A 242 6.41 -16.76 -3.82
C ASP A 242 4.93 -17.12 -3.59
N SER A 243 4.12 -16.14 -3.16
CA SER A 243 2.69 -16.33 -2.86
C SER A 243 1.88 -16.97 -4.00
N ARG A 244 2.27 -16.84 -5.27
CA ARG A 244 1.56 -17.51 -6.40
C ARG A 244 1.65 -19.03 -6.38
N LEU A 245 2.70 -19.56 -5.75
CA LEU A 245 2.95 -20.99 -5.57
C LEU A 245 2.24 -21.55 -4.33
N ARG A 246 1.63 -20.67 -3.51
CA ARG A 246 0.96 -21.04 -2.27
C ARG A 246 -0.36 -21.80 -2.56
N PRO A 247 -0.46 -23.09 -2.16
CA PRO A 247 -1.50 -23.98 -2.70
C PRO A 247 -2.91 -23.70 -2.16
N ASP A 248 -3.06 -23.29 -0.90
CA ASP A 248 -4.36 -22.93 -0.32
C ASP A 248 -5.00 -21.71 -1.01
N GLN A 249 -4.19 -20.70 -1.35
CA GLN A 249 -4.63 -19.57 -2.15
C GLN A 249 -5.00 -19.98 -3.58
N ARG A 250 -4.18 -20.81 -4.25
CA ARG A 250 -4.47 -21.28 -5.61
C ARG A 250 -5.77 -22.09 -5.67
N TYR A 251 -5.98 -23.02 -4.73
CA TYR A 251 -7.22 -23.78 -4.66
C TYR A 251 -8.43 -22.89 -4.38
N LEU A 252 -8.31 -21.82 -3.57
CA LEU A 252 -9.40 -20.87 -3.36
C LEU A 252 -9.77 -20.13 -4.66
N GLU A 253 -8.78 -19.67 -5.42
CA GLU A 253 -9.00 -18.99 -6.71
C GLU A 253 -9.66 -19.90 -7.75
N ASN A 254 -9.30 -21.19 -7.77
CA ASN A 254 -9.94 -22.21 -8.61
C ASN A 254 -11.36 -22.62 -8.15
N GLY A 255 -11.81 -22.17 -6.96
CA GLY A 255 -13.07 -22.61 -6.36
C GLY A 255 -13.04 -23.99 -5.68
N GLU A 256 -11.85 -24.57 -5.48
CA GLU A 256 -11.63 -25.88 -4.86
C GLU A 256 -11.60 -25.78 -3.31
N TYR A 257 -12.71 -25.31 -2.72
CA TYR A 257 -12.78 -24.86 -1.32
C TYR A 257 -12.30 -25.89 -0.28
N ASP A 258 -12.61 -27.17 -0.45
CA ASP A 258 -12.21 -28.21 0.50
C ASP A 258 -10.69 -28.43 0.49
N LYS A 259 -10.08 -28.42 -0.71
CA LYS A 259 -8.62 -28.50 -0.86
C LYS A 259 -7.93 -27.26 -0.30
N ALA A 260 -8.52 -26.08 -0.53
CA ALA A 260 -8.02 -24.82 0.03
C ALA A 260 -7.98 -24.86 1.57
N ASN A 261 -9.05 -25.35 2.20
CA ASN A 261 -9.13 -25.50 3.66
C ASN A 261 -8.14 -26.54 4.20
N ALA A 262 -8.00 -27.70 3.53
CA ALA A 262 -7.06 -28.74 3.91
C ALA A 262 -5.60 -28.26 3.84
N GLU A 263 -5.21 -27.62 2.74
CA GLU A 263 -3.86 -27.07 2.56
C GLU A 263 -3.57 -25.93 3.54
N LYS A 264 -4.54 -25.05 3.79
CA LYS A 264 -4.38 -23.98 4.79
C LYS A 264 -4.07 -24.56 6.17
N LEU A 265 -4.81 -25.58 6.60
CA LEU A 265 -4.57 -26.26 7.87
C LEU A 265 -3.17 -26.90 7.90
N ARG A 266 -2.78 -27.60 6.83
CA ARG A 266 -1.46 -28.23 6.70
C ARG A 266 -0.31 -27.21 6.81
N LEU A 267 -0.42 -26.08 6.11
CA LEU A 267 0.57 -25.00 6.13
C LEU A 267 0.66 -24.32 7.50
N GLU A 268 -0.47 -23.96 8.11
CA GLU A 268 -0.50 -23.37 9.44
C GLU A 268 0.04 -24.33 10.52
N MET A 269 -0.29 -25.62 10.45
CA MET A 269 0.24 -26.63 11.37
C MET A 269 1.77 -26.76 11.24
N ARG A 270 2.30 -26.82 10.00
CA ARG A 270 3.75 -26.89 9.77
C ARG A 270 4.48 -25.69 10.36
N GLN A 271 3.97 -24.48 10.15
CA GLN A 271 4.56 -23.26 10.73
C GLN A 271 4.51 -23.27 12.26
N ARG A 272 3.42 -23.73 12.87
CA ARG A 272 3.29 -23.86 14.33
C ARG A 272 4.21 -24.94 14.92
N MET A 273 4.57 -25.97 14.15
CA MET A 273 5.55 -26.98 14.56
C MET A 273 6.97 -26.43 14.51
N MET A 274 7.37 -25.79 13.40
CA MET A 274 8.69 -25.16 13.26
C MET A 274 8.94 -24.09 14.32
N ALA A 275 7.91 -23.32 14.69
CA ALA A 275 8.01 -22.31 15.76
C ALA A 275 8.15 -22.89 17.20
N LYS A 276 8.02 -24.21 17.37
CA LYS A 276 8.23 -24.91 18.65
C LYS A 276 9.56 -25.66 18.71
N GLU A 277 10.30 -25.74 17.61
CA GLU A 277 11.50 -26.55 17.51
C GLU A 277 12.74 -25.77 18.05
N PRO A 278 13.37 -26.18 19.16
CA PRO A 278 14.37 -25.35 19.86
C PRO A 278 15.68 -25.13 19.10
N SER A 279 15.91 -25.85 18.00
CA SER A 279 17.17 -25.86 17.25
C SER A 279 17.27 -24.77 16.19
N ILE A 280 16.16 -24.14 15.79
CA ILE A 280 16.17 -22.99 14.87
C ILE A 280 16.13 -21.70 15.70
N MET A 281 17.23 -21.47 16.42
CA MET A 281 17.63 -20.15 16.89
C MET A 281 17.91 -19.27 15.65
N TRP A 282 16.85 -18.71 15.05
CA TRP A 282 17.00 -17.52 14.22
C TRP A 282 17.72 -16.49 15.08
N VAL A 283 18.89 -16.05 14.62
CA VAL A 283 19.72 -15.11 15.38
C VAL A 283 18.87 -13.87 15.62
N ASP A 284 18.50 -13.64 16.89
CA ASP A 284 17.87 -12.39 17.32
C ASP A 284 18.95 -11.31 17.28
N THR A 285 19.24 -10.83 16.06
CA THR A 285 19.95 -9.57 15.84
C THR A 285 19.00 -8.47 16.30
N GLY A 286 18.95 -8.28 17.62
CA GLY A 286 17.85 -7.66 18.34
C GLY A 286 17.40 -6.34 17.71
N LYS A 287 16.08 -6.25 17.42
CA LYS A 287 15.41 -5.13 16.74
C LYS A 287 16.36 -4.31 15.85
N PRO A 288 16.59 -4.75 14.59
CA PRO A 288 17.32 -3.91 13.67
C PRO A 288 16.55 -2.59 13.54
N ASP A 289 17.25 -1.46 13.66
CA ASP A 289 16.66 -0.15 13.41
C ASP A 289 16.00 -0.15 12.02
N SER A 290 14.99 0.69 11.79
CA SER A 290 14.41 0.97 10.47
C SER A 290 15.47 1.11 9.37
N LYS A 291 16.59 1.77 9.70
CA LYS A 291 17.80 1.84 8.87
C LYS A 291 18.45 0.49 8.62
N GLN A 292 18.60 -0.37 9.62
CA GLN A 292 19.18 -1.72 9.48
C GLN A 292 18.25 -2.72 8.79
N ILE A 293 16.92 -2.59 8.88
CA ILE A 293 16.00 -3.40 8.05
C ILE A 293 16.08 -2.94 6.59
N GLY A 294 16.08 -1.61 6.35
CA GLY A 294 16.40 -1.04 5.04
C GLY A 294 17.79 -1.44 4.54
N MET A 295 18.76 -1.60 5.45
CA MET A 295 20.11 -2.06 5.14
C MET A 295 20.17 -3.56 4.91
N ALA A 296 19.35 -4.39 5.58
CA ALA A 296 19.26 -5.84 5.36
C ALA A 296 18.57 -6.13 4.03
N ALA A 297 17.51 -5.40 3.69
CA ALA A 297 16.93 -5.38 2.36
C ALA A 297 17.97 -4.89 1.34
N GLN A 298 18.68 -3.77 1.59
CA GLN A 298 19.78 -3.34 0.72
C GLN A 298 20.95 -4.33 0.65
N ILE A 299 21.22 -5.15 1.67
CA ILE A 299 22.29 -6.16 1.69
C ILE A 299 21.83 -7.39 0.91
N PHE A 300 20.55 -7.77 0.98
CA PHE A 300 19.96 -8.72 0.05
C PHE A 300 20.00 -8.18 -1.39
N LEU A 301 19.87 -6.86 -1.57
CA LEU A 301 20.00 -6.15 -2.85
C LEU A 301 21.45 -5.71 -3.20
N LYS A 302 22.48 -6.03 -2.39
CA LYS A 302 23.90 -5.63 -2.63
C LYS A 302 24.90 -6.78 -2.51
N THR A 303 24.56 -7.87 -1.84
CA THR A 303 25.37 -9.08 -1.84
C THR A 303 25.23 -9.77 -3.19
N GLU A 304 26.31 -10.39 -3.66
CA GLU A 304 26.43 -10.95 -5.02
C GLU A 304 25.68 -12.28 -5.20
N ARG A 305 24.43 -12.36 -4.71
CA ARG A 305 23.45 -13.40 -5.08
C ARG A 305 22.62 -13.02 -6.31
N TRP A 306 22.83 -11.84 -6.88
CA TRP A 306 22.20 -11.39 -8.13
C TRP A 306 22.62 -12.14 -9.39
N THR A 307 23.70 -12.92 -9.36
CA THR A 307 24.15 -13.76 -10.49
C THR A 307 23.24 -14.95 -10.77
N ALA A 308 22.26 -15.23 -9.91
CA ALA A 308 21.19 -16.19 -10.16
C ALA A 308 19.85 -15.62 -9.70
N ILE A 309 18.86 -15.66 -10.60
CA ILE A 309 17.49 -15.15 -10.43
C ILE A 309 17.42 -13.62 -10.52
N ASN A 310 17.36 -13.19 -11.78
CA ASN A 310 16.94 -11.87 -12.20
C ASN A 310 15.48 -11.62 -11.77
N ILE A 311 15.24 -10.52 -11.04
CA ILE A 311 14.33 -9.43 -11.47
C ILE A 311 12.81 -9.76 -11.54
N HIS A 312 11.83 -9.07 -10.95
CA HIS A 312 11.76 -7.84 -10.13
C HIS A 312 10.27 -7.38 -10.00
N SER A 313 9.42 -8.17 -9.31
CA SER A 313 8.81 -7.63 -8.08
C SER A 313 7.62 -6.55 -8.15
N LEU A 314 6.40 -6.64 -7.53
CA LEU A 314 5.42 -5.48 -7.30
C LEU A 314 4.21 -5.63 -6.33
N SER A 315 3.82 -4.58 -5.56
CA SER A 315 2.46 -4.41 -4.95
C SER A 315 2.02 -3.01 -4.41
N ALA A 316 2.90 -2.03 -4.19
CA ALA A 316 2.51 -0.72 -3.65
C ALA A 316 2.10 0.36 -4.69
N CYS A 317 2.37 0.14 -5.98
CA CYS A 317 2.44 1.23 -6.96
C CYS A 317 1.20 1.42 -7.85
N GLN A 318 0.19 0.56 -7.73
CA GLN A 318 -0.97 0.57 -8.64
C GLN A 318 -2.28 0.20 -7.93
N SER A 319 -2.79 1.06 -7.05
CA SER A 319 -4.25 1.07 -6.84
C SER A 319 -4.88 1.51 -8.16
N GLY A 320 -5.30 0.53 -8.96
CA GLY A 320 -5.75 0.71 -10.35
C GLY A 320 -6.62 1.95 -10.51
N SER A 321 -6.01 3.01 -11.04
CA SER A 321 -6.56 4.34 -11.18
C SER A 321 -5.99 4.98 -12.44
N SER A 322 -6.65 6.01 -12.95
CA SER A 322 -6.20 6.70 -14.17
C SER A 322 -5.04 7.66 -13.88
N PHE A 323 -4.17 7.24 -12.96
CA PHE A 323 -2.84 7.78 -12.79
C PHE A 323 -1.95 7.16 -13.86
N ASP A 324 -1.84 7.88 -14.96
CA ASP A 324 -0.92 7.57 -16.02
C ASP A 324 0.51 7.71 -15.47
N LEU A 325 1.12 6.59 -15.09
CA LEU A 325 2.50 6.52 -14.59
C LEU A 325 3.52 6.98 -15.65
N SER A 326 3.13 7.12 -16.92
CA SER A 326 3.95 7.77 -17.93
C SER A 326 3.93 9.31 -17.83
N ARG A 327 3.07 9.91 -16.98
CA ARG A 327 3.02 11.34 -16.65
C ARG A 327 3.72 11.72 -15.35
N ILE A 328 4.29 10.75 -14.64
CA ILE A 328 5.36 11.01 -13.66
C ILE A 328 6.66 11.22 -14.42
#